data_AF-A0A838UKG6-F1
#
_entry.id   AF-A0A838UKG6-F1
#
_cell.length_a   1.000
_cell.length_b   1.000
_cell.length_c   1.000
_cell.angle_alpha   90.00
_cell.angle_beta   90.00
_cell.angle_gamma   90.00
#
_symmetry.space_group_name_H-M   'P 1'
#
loop_
_entity.id
_entity.type
_entity.pdbx_description
1 polymer ?
#
loop_
_entity_poly.entity_id
_entity_poly.type
_entity_poly.pdbx_seq_one_letter_code
_entity_poly.pdbx_strand_id
1 'polypeptide(L)'
;MRLEKCDSRLLAESADEACELVEAVHALNADGIDAEFVEGDPLGRGYCAAIRQPWDAAVQPCELARAVLAASGAELINNNELYDIQPAKGGGVTVLTRRCRMVGRSTPAAIVTMASCFIGIRSLAVCSSGAVANRTRHLSMTPPMIA
;
A
#
# COMPACT_ATOMS: atom_id res chain seq x y z
N MET A 1 8.18 10.62 -7.45
CA MET A 1 7.44 10.58 -6.18
C MET A 1 7.80 11.82 -5.41
N ARG A 2 6.81 12.63 -5.05
CA ARG A 2 6.99 13.76 -4.14
C ARG A 2 6.87 13.33 -2.68
N LEU A 3 7.91 13.61 -1.89
CA LEU A 3 7.95 13.51 -0.44
C LEU A 3 8.10 14.93 0.12
N GLU A 4 7.26 15.29 1.08
CA GLU A 4 7.33 16.57 1.76
C GLU A 4 7.54 16.33 3.26
N LYS A 5 8.70 16.72 3.77
CA LYS A 5 8.98 16.68 5.20
C LYS A 5 8.23 17.84 5.85
N CYS A 6 7.23 17.53 6.67
CA CYS A 6 6.34 18.54 7.25
C CYS A 6 6.16 18.37 8.76
N ASP A 7 6.83 17.39 9.37
CA ASP A 7 6.53 16.83 10.67
C ASP A 7 5.06 16.37 10.74
N SER A 8 4.67 15.77 11.86
CA SER A 8 3.26 15.58 12.20
C SER A 8 3.01 15.94 13.66
N ARG A 9 1.75 16.19 13.99
CA ARG A 9 1.30 16.40 15.36
C ARG A 9 0.04 15.62 15.65
N LEU A 10 0.03 14.89 16.77
CA LEU A 10 -1.18 14.35 17.38
C LEU A 10 -1.54 15.26 18.55
N LEU A 11 -2.79 15.74 18.60
CA LEU A 11 -3.24 16.76 19.54
C LEU A 11 -4.15 16.14 20.59
N ALA A 12 -4.06 16.61 21.84
CA ALA A 12 -4.98 16.27 22.91
C ALA A 12 -6.02 17.40 23.10
N GLU A 13 -7.30 17.06 23.04
CA GLU A 13 -8.43 17.97 23.26
C GLU A 13 -8.83 18.06 24.74
N SER A 14 -8.29 17.18 25.59
CA SER A 14 -8.55 17.16 27.03
C SER A 14 -7.29 16.88 27.86
N ALA A 15 -7.39 17.12 29.17
CA ALA A 15 -6.32 16.82 30.12
C ALA A 15 -6.07 15.31 30.27
N ASP A 16 -7.13 14.49 30.15
CA ASP A 16 -7.01 13.02 30.20
C ASP A 16 -6.25 12.52 28.98
N GLU A 17 -6.61 12.99 27.77
CA GLU A 17 -5.86 12.69 26.55
C GLU A 17 -4.40 13.18 26.62
N ALA A 18 -4.15 14.34 27.24
CA ALA A 18 -2.79 14.84 27.43
C ALA A 18 -1.93 13.89 28.29
N CYS A 19 -2.52 13.24 29.30
CA CYS A 19 -1.85 12.21 30.09
C CYS A 19 -1.54 10.97 29.23
N GLU A 20 -2.49 10.52 28.40
CA GLU A 20 -2.28 9.41 27.47
C GLU A 20 -1.15 9.71 26.45
N LEU A 21 -1.05 10.96 25.98
CA LEU A 21 0.03 11.37 25.07
C LEU A 21 1.42 11.26 25.71
N VAL A 22 1.57 11.49 27.01
CA VAL A 22 2.85 11.29 27.71
C VAL A 22 3.27 9.83 27.65
N GLU A 23 2.35 8.90 27.94
CA GLU A 23 2.62 7.47 27.86
C GLU A 23 2.96 7.03 26.43
N ALA A 24 2.24 7.56 25.43
CA ALA A 24 2.49 7.28 24.03
C ALA A 24 3.87 7.76 23.57
N VAL A 25 4.33 8.95 24.00
CA VAL A 25 5.69 9.45 23.72
C VAL A 25 6.75 8.53 24.32
N HIS A 26 6.54 8.07 25.56
CA HIS A 26 7.47 7.12 26.18
C HIS A 26 7.52 5.79 25.43
N ALA A 27 6.37 5.25 24.99
CA ALA A 27 6.31 4.02 24.20
C ALA A 27 7.03 4.17 22.84
N LEU A 28 6.76 5.26 22.11
CA LEU A 28 7.42 5.54 20.83
C LEU A 28 8.95 5.63 21.00
N ASN A 29 9.41 6.39 21.99
CA ASN A 29 10.84 6.54 22.27
C ASN A 29 11.49 5.23 22.71
N ALA A 30 10.79 4.37 23.45
CA ALA A 30 11.27 3.05 23.83
C ALA A 30 11.49 2.13 22.60
N ASP A 31 10.68 2.30 21.55
CA ASP A 31 10.82 1.61 20.27
C ASP A 31 11.84 2.28 19.31
N GLY A 32 12.54 3.34 19.78
CA GLY A 32 13.51 4.08 18.98
C GLY A 32 12.90 5.05 17.96
N ILE A 33 11.64 5.42 18.15
CA ILE A 33 10.90 6.40 17.35
C ILE A 33 10.90 7.73 18.12
N ASP A 34 11.59 8.75 17.59
CA ASP A 34 11.99 10.00 18.28
C ASP A 34 10.85 11.00 18.63
N ALA A 35 9.85 10.61 19.41
CA ALA A 35 8.68 11.47 19.64
C ALA A 35 8.95 12.58 20.67
N GLU A 36 8.51 13.80 20.37
CA GLU A 36 8.58 14.95 21.29
C GLU A 36 7.22 15.22 21.93
N PHE A 37 7.14 15.23 23.26
CA PHE A 37 5.96 15.76 23.96
C PHE A 37 6.01 17.29 24.00
N VAL A 38 4.92 17.93 23.60
CA VAL A 38 4.75 19.38 23.63
C VAL A 38 3.64 19.71 24.63
N GLU A 39 4.03 20.32 25.75
CA GLU A 39 3.08 20.77 26.76
C GLU A 39 2.32 22.02 26.28
N GLY A 40 1.00 22.04 26.50
CA GLY A 40 0.13 23.15 26.11
C GLY A 40 -0.32 23.10 24.65
N ASP A 41 -0.89 24.21 24.18
CA ASP A 41 -1.50 24.30 22.85
C ASP A 41 -0.51 24.84 21.80
N PRO A 42 0.05 24.00 20.91
CA PRO A 42 0.97 24.48 19.88
C PRO A 42 0.29 25.26 18.75
N LEU A 43 -1.04 25.22 18.63
CA LEU A 43 -1.79 25.83 17.53
C LEU A 43 -2.63 27.04 17.94
N GLY A 44 -2.78 27.29 19.25
CA GLY A 44 -3.61 28.37 19.78
C GLY A 44 -5.11 28.21 19.46
N ARG A 45 -5.62 26.97 19.51
CA ARG A 45 -7.00 26.58 19.17
C ARG A 45 -7.76 25.88 20.31
N GLY A 46 -7.20 25.80 21.51
CA GLY A 46 -7.79 25.20 22.71
C GLY A 46 -7.31 23.78 23.05
N TYR A 47 -6.20 23.30 22.49
CA TYR A 47 -5.66 21.97 22.80
C TYR A 47 -4.90 21.96 24.15
N CYS A 48 -4.83 20.80 24.81
CA CYS A 48 -4.14 20.66 26.10
C CYS A 48 -2.65 20.29 25.95
N ALA A 49 -2.31 19.50 24.94
CA ALA A 49 -0.95 19.04 24.66
C ALA A 49 -0.84 18.51 23.22
N ALA A 50 0.38 18.15 22.80
CA ALA A 50 0.61 17.43 21.55
C ALA A 50 1.80 16.48 21.62
N ILE A 51 1.81 15.48 20.73
CA ILE A 51 3.04 14.78 20.32
C ILE A 51 3.48 15.36 18.99
N ARG A 52 4.76 15.68 18.84
CA ARG A 52 5.39 16.03 17.56
C ARG A 52 6.29 14.90 17.08
N GLN A 53 6.20 14.56 15.80
CA GLN A 53 7.04 13.54 15.15
C GLN A 53 7.82 14.19 13.99
N PRO A 54 9.08 14.63 14.21
CA PRO A 54 9.86 15.39 13.23
C PRO A 54 10.25 14.64 11.93
N TRP A 55 10.24 13.30 11.92
CA TRP A 55 10.53 12.53 10.69
C TRP A 55 9.31 12.30 9.81
N ASP A 56 8.10 12.63 10.28
CA ASP A 56 6.90 12.39 9.51
C ASP A 56 6.87 13.28 8.26
N ALA A 57 6.28 12.73 7.21
CA ALA A 57 6.26 13.33 5.89
C ALA A 57 4.94 13.03 5.17
N ALA A 58 4.50 13.99 4.37
CA ALA A 58 3.41 13.80 3.44
C ALA A 58 3.91 13.23 2.11
N VAL A 59 3.10 12.38 1.48
CA VAL A 59 3.33 11.84 0.14
C VAL A 59 2.14 12.12 -0.76
N GLN A 60 2.39 12.27 -2.06
CA GLN A 60 1.31 12.23 -3.05
C GLN A 60 1.01 10.75 -3.39
N PRO A 61 -0.15 10.19 -3.02
CA PRO A 61 -0.37 8.73 -3.10
C PRO A 61 -0.33 8.17 -4.53
N CYS A 62 -0.88 8.89 -5.51
CA CYS A 62 -0.88 8.46 -6.91
C CYS A 62 0.54 8.39 -7.50
N GLU A 63 1.41 9.34 -7.17
CA GLU A 63 2.80 9.37 -7.60
C GLU A 63 3.62 8.28 -6.91
N LEU A 64 3.37 8.02 -5.63
CA LEU A 64 3.98 6.89 -4.92
C LEU A 64 3.59 5.58 -5.58
N ALA A 65 2.29 5.34 -5.81
CA ALA A 65 1.81 4.14 -6.48
C ALA A 65 2.42 3.95 -7.88
N ARG A 66 2.50 5.04 -8.67
CA ARG A 66 3.14 5.02 -10.00
C ARG A 66 4.65 4.75 -9.90
N ALA A 67 5.34 5.33 -8.92
CA ALA A 67 6.77 5.11 -8.73
C ALA A 67 7.06 3.67 -8.31
N VAL A 68 6.27 3.10 -7.40
CA VAL A 68 6.37 1.69 -6.98
C VAL A 68 6.13 0.76 -8.18
N LEU A 69 5.07 1.01 -8.97
CA LEU A 69 4.81 0.23 -10.18
C LEU A 69 6.01 0.29 -11.14
N ALA A 70 6.51 1.49 -11.45
CA ALA A 70 7.65 1.68 -12.33
C ALA A 70 8.93 0.99 -11.81
N ALA A 71 9.18 1.01 -10.50
CA ALA A 71 10.35 0.39 -9.88
C ALA A 71 10.25 -1.13 -9.77
N SER A 72 9.03 -1.69 -9.68
CA SER A 72 8.82 -3.13 -9.48
C SER A 72 9.16 -3.99 -10.71
N GLY A 73 9.20 -3.39 -11.90
CA GLY A 73 9.31 -4.15 -13.16
C GLY A 73 8.07 -5.00 -13.49
N ALA A 74 7.00 -4.90 -12.70
CA ALA A 74 5.75 -5.61 -12.92
C ALA A 74 4.99 -5.03 -14.14
N GLU A 75 4.27 -5.90 -14.82
CA GLU A 75 3.34 -5.50 -15.88
C GLU A 75 1.99 -5.08 -15.29
N LEU A 76 1.50 -3.90 -15.66
CA LEU A 76 0.16 -3.44 -15.29
C LEU A 76 -0.84 -3.80 -16.40
N ILE A 77 -1.81 -4.67 -16.07
CA ILE A 77 -2.97 -4.91 -16.92
C ILE A 77 -4.12 -4.06 -16.42
N ASN A 78 -4.23 -2.83 -16.95
CA ASN A 78 -5.27 -1.89 -16.56
C ASN A 78 -6.69 -2.33 -16.98
N ASN A 79 -7.71 -1.74 -16.33
CA ASN A 79 -9.12 -1.98 -16.65
C ASN A 79 -9.48 -3.47 -16.75
N ASN A 80 -8.90 -4.26 -15.86
CA ASN A 80 -8.95 -5.71 -15.90
C ASN A 80 -9.48 -6.23 -14.57
N GLU A 81 -10.78 -6.42 -14.52
CA GLU A 81 -11.45 -6.93 -13.34
C GLU A 81 -11.11 -8.41 -13.13
N LEU A 82 -10.67 -8.73 -11.92
CA LEU A 82 -10.53 -10.07 -11.41
C LEU A 82 -11.90 -10.59 -10.99
N TYR A 83 -12.32 -11.75 -11.50
CA TYR A 83 -13.61 -12.35 -11.13
C TYR A 83 -13.49 -13.74 -10.52
N ASP A 84 -12.37 -14.44 -10.67
CA ASP A 84 -12.17 -15.75 -10.05
C ASP A 84 -10.67 -16.08 -9.84
N ILE A 85 -10.37 -16.83 -8.78
CA ILE A 85 -9.04 -17.36 -8.45
C ILE A 85 -9.19 -18.84 -8.13
N GLN A 86 -8.50 -19.70 -8.90
CA GLN A 86 -8.59 -21.15 -8.77
C GLN A 86 -7.21 -21.77 -8.49
N PRO A 87 -7.13 -22.93 -7.84
CA PRO A 87 -5.89 -23.71 -7.78
C PRO A 87 -5.43 -24.11 -9.19
N ALA A 88 -4.13 -23.97 -9.48
CA ALA A 88 -3.57 -24.47 -10.74
C ALA A 88 -3.23 -25.97 -10.63
N LYS A 89 -3.43 -26.72 -11.72
CA LYS A 89 -2.95 -28.12 -11.81
C LYS A 89 -1.43 -28.14 -11.72
N GLY A 90 -0.88 -28.83 -10.73
CA GLY A 90 0.58 -28.89 -10.48
C GLY A 90 1.10 -27.85 -9.46
N GLY A 91 0.21 -27.18 -8.73
CA GLY A 91 0.57 -26.20 -7.69
C GLY A 91 0.53 -24.75 -8.20
N GLY A 92 0.20 -23.83 -7.30
CA GLY A 92 0.03 -22.40 -7.61
C GLY A 92 -1.43 -21.99 -7.82
N VAL A 93 -1.62 -20.82 -8.43
CA VAL A 93 -2.94 -20.20 -8.66
C VAL A 93 -3.15 -19.84 -10.13
N THR A 94 -4.38 -20.06 -10.59
CA THR A 94 -4.93 -19.53 -11.84
C THR A 94 -5.79 -18.33 -11.51
N VAL A 95 -5.53 -17.21 -12.16
CA VAL A 95 -6.24 -15.95 -11.99
C VAL A 95 -7.07 -15.71 -13.25
N LEU A 96 -8.38 -15.55 -13.08
CA LEU A 96 -9.32 -15.33 -14.17
C LEU A 96 -9.82 -13.89 -14.12
N THR A 97 -9.54 -13.15 -15.18
CA THR A 97 -9.89 -11.74 -15.30
C THR A 97 -10.64 -11.48 -16.60
N ARG A 98 -11.28 -10.31 -16.72
CA ARG A 98 -12.03 -9.93 -17.92
C ARG A 98 -11.21 -9.99 -19.21
N ARG A 99 -9.91 -9.69 -19.13
CA ARG A 99 -9.02 -9.58 -20.31
C ARG A 99 -8.08 -10.76 -20.49
N CYS A 100 -7.78 -11.54 -19.44
CA CYS A 100 -6.78 -12.60 -19.53
C CYS A 100 -6.94 -13.68 -18.44
N ARG A 101 -6.31 -14.82 -18.69
CA ARG A 101 -6.06 -15.86 -17.70
C ARG A 101 -4.56 -15.92 -17.43
N MET A 102 -4.18 -15.91 -16.15
CA MET A 102 -2.79 -15.95 -15.73
C MET A 102 -2.57 -17.13 -14.79
N VAL A 103 -1.40 -17.77 -14.83
CA VAL A 103 -1.02 -18.88 -13.94
C VAL A 103 0.30 -18.53 -13.29
N GLY A 104 0.35 -18.60 -11.95
CA GLY A 104 1.53 -18.23 -11.17
C GLY A 104 1.81 -19.23 -10.05
N ARG A 105 3.08 -19.32 -9.64
CA ARG A 105 3.54 -20.22 -8.55
C ARG A 105 3.37 -19.64 -7.15
N SER A 106 3.05 -18.36 -7.05
CA SER A 106 2.97 -17.66 -5.78
C SER A 106 1.71 -18.04 -5.00
N THR A 107 1.83 -18.08 -3.67
CA THR A 107 0.67 -18.09 -2.77
C THR A 107 -0.25 -16.90 -3.09
N PRO A 108 -1.56 -16.96 -2.80
CA PRO A 108 -2.56 -15.94 -3.18
C PRO A 108 -2.22 -14.48 -2.82
N ALA A 109 -1.23 -14.26 -1.94
CA ALA A 109 -0.75 -12.96 -1.50
C ALA A 109 0.01 -12.13 -2.58
N ALA A 110 0.54 -12.74 -3.64
CA ALA A 110 1.32 -12.00 -4.65
C ALA A 110 0.47 -11.34 -5.76
N ILE A 111 -0.85 -11.48 -5.72
CA ILE A 111 -1.77 -10.71 -6.55
C ILE A 111 -2.03 -9.40 -5.82
N VAL A 112 -1.09 -8.46 -5.98
CA VAL A 112 -1.21 -7.14 -5.37
C VAL A 112 -2.27 -6.38 -6.15
N THR A 113 -3.50 -6.41 -5.65
CA THR A 113 -4.48 -5.40 -6.03
C THR A 113 -4.01 -4.11 -5.35
N MET A 114 -3.39 -3.20 -6.12
CA MET A 114 -3.08 -1.83 -5.69
C MET A 114 -4.41 -1.05 -5.63
N ALA A 115 -5.31 -1.46 -4.76
CA ALA A 115 -6.55 -0.77 -4.49
C ALA A 115 -6.64 -0.52 -2.99
N SER A 116 -6.84 0.77 -2.66
CA SER A 116 -7.38 1.28 -1.40
C SER A 116 -6.38 1.86 -0.40
N CYS A 117 -5.65 2.90 -0.82
CA CYS A 117 -5.59 4.12 -0.02
C CYS A 117 -6.17 5.25 -0.89
N PHE A 118 -7.45 5.58 -0.65
CA PHE A 118 -8.22 6.69 -1.23
C PHE A 118 -8.50 6.67 -2.76
N ILE A 119 -9.79 6.50 -3.09
CA ILE A 119 -10.45 6.75 -4.40
C ILE A 119 -10.14 5.72 -5.51
N GLY A 120 -10.94 4.65 -5.56
CA GLY A 120 -11.62 4.25 -6.80
C GLY A 120 -10.82 3.71 -8.00
N ILE A 121 -9.66 3.08 -7.83
CA ILE A 121 -8.98 2.39 -8.95
C ILE A 121 -8.87 0.89 -8.67
N ARG A 122 -9.61 0.09 -9.45
CA ARG A 122 -9.45 -1.38 -9.53
C ARG A 122 -8.30 -1.67 -10.49
N SER A 123 -7.12 -2.00 -9.99
CA SER A 123 -6.00 -2.44 -10.83
C SER A 123 -5.23 -3.57 -10.17
N LEU A 124 -4.88 -4.55 -11.02
CA LEU A 124 -4.16 -5.77 -10.67
C LEU A 124 -2.71 -5.62 -11.13
N ALA A 125 -1.75 -5.74 -10.22
CA ALA A 125 -0.33 -5.83 -10.55
C ALA A 125 0.14 -7.27 -10.30
N VAL A 126 0.89 -7.83 -11.25
CA VAL A 126 1.47 -9.18 -11.12
C VAL A 126 2.99 -9.04 -11.09
N CYS A 127 3.60 -9.37 -9.95
CA CYS A 127 5.05 -9.53 -9.84
C CYS A 127 5.45 -10.92 -10.33
N SER A 128 6.16 -10.99 -11.46
CA SER A 128 6.88 -12.19 -11.88
C SER A 128 8.22 -12.24 -11.15
N SER A 129 8.24 -12.76 -9.92
CA SER A 129 9.51 -13.07 -9.26
C SER A 129 10.20 -14.23 -10.00
N GLY A 130 11.27 -13.89 -10.72
CA GLY A 130 12.37 -14.79 -11.06
C GLY A 130 12.01 -16.04 -11.87
N ALA A 131 11.75 -15.88 -13.16
CA ALA A 131 12.04 -16.92 -14.14
C ALA A 131 12.70 -16.27 -15.34
N VAL A 132 13.93 -16.71 -15.61
CA VAL A 132 14.73 -16.43 -16.80
C VAL A 132 13.83 -16.17 -18.01
N ALA A 133 14.04 -15.03 -18.66
CA ALA A 133 13.47 -14.70 -19.95
C ALA A 133 13.92 -15.72 -20.99
N ASN A 134 13.27 -16.89 -21.03
CA ASN A 134 13.31 -17.75 -22.18
C ASN A 134 12.15 -17.32 -23.07
N ARG A 135 12.49 -16.77 -24.23
CA ARG A 135 11.56 -16.36 -25.27
C ARG A 135 10.73 -17.56 -25.71
N THR A 136 9.59 -17.75 -25.08
CA THR A 136 8.47 -18.44 -25.71
C THR A 136 7.22 -17.68 -25.34
N ARG A 137 6.82 -16.77 -26.24
CA ARG A 137 5.43 -16.29 -26.27
C ARG A 137 4.54 -17.50 -26.47
N HIS A 138 4.02 -18.04 -25.39
CA HIS A 138 2.77 -18.77 -25.43
C HIS A 138 1.75 -18.06 -24.55
N LEU A 139 1.46 -16.83 -24.98
CA LEU A 139 0.12 -16.26 -24.82
C LEU A 139 -0.83 -17.15 -25.63
N SER A 140 -1.34 -18.22 -25.03
CA SER A 140 -2.53 -18.87 -25.59
C SER A 140 -3.71 -17.95 -25.30
N MET A 141 -3.90 -16.96 -26.17
CA MET A 141 -5.12 -16.15 -26.19
C MET A 141 -6.23 -17.00 -26.79
N THR A 142 -6.81 -17.89 -26.00
CA THR A 142 -8.11 -18.47 -26.35
C THR A 142 -9.19 -17.42 -26.03
N PRO A 143 -9.92 -16.90 -27.04
CA PRO A 143 -11.03 -16.01 -26.78
C PRO A 143 -12.12 -16.76 -25.98
N PRO A 144 -12.86 -16.08 -25.10
CA PRO A 144 -13.99 -16.70 -24.44
C PRO A 144 -15.05 -17.03 -25.50
N MET A 145 -15.40 -18.32 -25.64
CA MET A 145 -16.67 -18.69 -26.26
C MET A 145 -17.77 -18.27 -25.31
N ILE A 146 -18.49 -17.23 -25.69
CA ILE A 146 -19.77 -16.85 -25.08
C ILE A 146 -20.77 -17.92 -25.53
N ALA A 147 -21.30 -18.68 -24.59
CA ALA A 147 -22.50 -19.50 -24.76
C ALA A 147 -23.72 -18.70 -24.29
#